data_AF-A0A511QTJ1-F1
#
_entry.id   AF-A0A511QTJ1-F1
#
_cell.length_a   1.000
_cell.length_b   1.000
_cell.length_c   1.000
_cell.angle_alpha   90.00
_cell.angle_beta   90.00
_cell.angle_gamma   90.00
#
_symmetry.space_group_name_H-M   'P 1'
#
loop_
_entity.id
_entity.type
_entity.pdbx_description
1 polymer ?
#
loop_
_entity_poly.entity_id
_entity_poly.type
_entity_poly.pdbx_seq_one_letter_code
_entity_poly.pdbx_strand_id
1 'polypeptide(L)'
;MYSKQSKEYRSNGIYYIEGQLFYSIWAFKTQFPTRTKNNEQMNIQDTSELEKVTRNESCIPDFGNLQLVKIFPLLALQAFYA
;
A
#
# COMPACT_ATOMS: atom_id res chain seq x y z
N MET A 1 9.50 6.47 6.97
CA MET A 1 9.56 6.25 5.51
C MET A 1 10.40 5.01 5.25
N TYR A 2 9.87 4.04 4.49
CA TYR A 2 10.51 2.75 4.22
C TYR A 2 11.00 2.66 2.77
N SER A 3 11.98 1.79 2.51
CA SER A 3 12.53 1.54 1.16
C SER A 3 12.95 0.08 1.02
N LYS A 4 13.45 -0.31 -0.16
CA LYS A 4 14.01 -1.65 -0.40
C LYS A 4 15.16 -2.04 0.53
N GLN A 5 15.83 -1.06 1.14
CA GLN A 5 16.92 -1.28 2.09
C GLN A 5 16.42 -1.45 3.54
N SER A 6 15.15 -1.19 3.82
CA SER A 6 14.55 -1.37 5.15
C SER A 6 14.46 -2.85 5.53
N LYS A 7 14.72 -3.19 6.80
CA LYS A 7 14.57 -4.57 7.31
C LYS A 7 13.13 -5.09 7.24
N GLU A 8 12.18 -4.16 7.21
CA GLU A 8 10.74 -4.39 7.08
C GLU A 8 10.36 -4.80 5.65
N TYR A 9 11.19 -4.52 4.65
CA TYR A 9 10.89 -4.81 3.25
C TYR A 9 10.66 -6.30 3.00
N ARG A 10 9.63 -6.63 2.22
CA ARG A 10 9.32 -8.01 1.78
C ARG A 10 9.23 -8.11 0.27
N SER A 11 8.64 -7.11 -0.37
CA SER A 11 8.56 -6.97 -1.83
C SER A 11 8.19 -5.53 -2.18
N ASN A 12 8.16 -5.18 -3.46
CA ASN A 12 7.78 -3.83 -3.89
C ASN A 12 6.38 -3.47 -3.37
N GLY A 13 6.32 -2.45 -2.51
CA GLY A 13 5.07 -2.02 -1.87
C GLY A 13 4.56 -2.97 -0.78
N ILE A 14 5.37 -3.90 -0.25
CA ILE A 14 4.99 -4.82 0.82
C ILE A 14 6.03 -4.79 1.94
N TYR A 15 5.57 -4.48 3.16
CA TYR A 15 6.42 -4.31 4.34
C TYR A 15 5.83 -5.02 5.55
N TYR A 16 6.69 -5.47 6.47
CA TYR A 16 6.30 -6.02 7.76
C TYR A 16 6.78 -5.08 8.88
N ILE A 17 5.85 -4.27 9.40
CA ILE A 17 6.11 -3.16 10.32
C ILE A 17 5.40 -3.45 11.63
N GLU A 18 6.13 -3.45 12.75
CA GLU A 18 5.57 -3.64 14.11
C GLU A 18 4.68 -4.90 14.25
N GLY A 19 5.05 -5.99 13.58
CA GLY A 19 4.28 -7.24 13.65
C GLY A 19 3.07 -7.31 12.71
N GLN A 20 2.90 -6.36 11.79
CA GLN A 20 1.79 -6.30 10.85
C GLN A 20 2.28 -6.17 9.40
N LEU A 21 1.54 -6.77 8.47
CA LEU A 21 1.77 -6.56 7.04
C LEU A 21 1.17 -5.23 6.60
N PHE A 22 1.95 -4.48 5.84
CA PHE A 22 1.56 -3.25 5.17
C PHE A 22 1.73 -3.40 3.67
N TYR A 23 0.77 -2.85 2.92
CA TYR A 23 0.74 -2.92 1.48
C TYR A 23 0.49 -1.54 0.88
N SER A 24 1.15 -1.22 -0.23
CA SER A 24 0.66 -0.18 -1.13
C SER A 24 -0.61 -0.69 -1.79
N ILE A 25 -1.51 0.24 -2.17
CA ILE A 25 -2.76 -0.13 -2.83
C ILE A 25 -2.49 -0.90 -4.13
N TRP A 26 -1.46 -0.49 -4.89
CA TRP A 26 -1.06 -1.20 -6.10
C TRP A 26 -0.62 -2.64 -5.80
N ALA A 27 0.23 -2.84 -4.78
CA ALA A 27 0.69 -4.17 -4.41
C ALA A 27 -0.47 -5.05 -3.92
N PHE A 28 -1.38 -4.48 -3.13
CA PHE A 28 -2.57 -5.17 -2.65
C PHE A 28 -3.46 -5.63 -3.82
N LYS A 29 -3.85 -4.73 -4.72
CA LYS A 29 -4.70 -5.06 -5.89
C LYS A 29 -4.01 -5.99 -6.89
N THR A 30 -2.69 -6.10 -6.84
CA THR A 30 -1.93 -7.06 -7.66
C THR A 30 -2.01 -8.47 -7.09
N GLN A 31 -2.01 -8.61 -5.76
CA GLN A 31 -2.04 -9.93 -5.09
C GLN A 31 -3.45 -10.41 -4.75
N PHE A 32 -4.41 -9.49 -4.56
CA PHE A 32 -5.76 -9.79 -4.12
C PHE A 32 -6.79 -9.27 -5.13
N PRO A 33 -7.82 -10.07 -5.46
CA PRO A 33 -8.90 -9.61 -6.34
C PRO A 33 -9.68 -8.48 -5.67
N THR A 34 -9.86 -7.36 -6.37
CA THR A 34 -10.71 -6.25 -5.93
C THR A 34 -11.68 -5.85 -7.04
N ARG A 35 -12.78 -5.18 -6.69
CA ARG A 35 -13.76 -4.67 -7.67
C ARG A 35 -13.29 -3.42 -8.42
N THR A 36 -12.21 -2.80 -7.94
CA THR A 36 -11.67 -1.56 -8.49
C THR A 36 -10.51 -1.84 -9.44
N LYS A 37 -10.32 -0.99 -10.45
CA LYS A 37 -9.15 -1.09 -11.34
C LYS A 37 -7.87 -0.77 -10.56
N ASN A 38 -6.78 -1.45 -10.92
CA ASN A 38 -5.45 -1.15 -10.41
C ASN A 38 -4.71 -0.19 -11.36
N ASN A 39 -5.03 1.09 -11.26
CA ASN A 39 -4.38 2.16 -12.03
C ASN A 39 -4.14 3.38 -11.13
N GLU A 40 -3.28 4.30 -11.58
CA GLU A 40 -2.83 5.43 -10.77
C GLU A 40 -3.99 6.29 -10.23
N GLN A 41 -4.94 6.68 -11.10
CA GLN A 41 -6.07 7.52 -10.71
C GLN A 41 -6.92 6.87 -9.61
N MET A 42 -7.31 5.60 -9.79
CA MET A 42 -8.11 4.88 -8.79
C MET A 42 -7.31 4.68 -7.50
N ASN A 43 -6.02 4.38 -7.60
CA ASN A 43 -5.18 4.16 -6.43
C ASN A 43 -4.97 5.45 -5.62
N ILE A 44 -4.89 6.62 -6.28
CA ILE A 44 -4.85 7.92 -5.60
C ILE A 44 -6.16 8.19 -4.87
N GLN A 45 -7.30 7.98 -5.53
CA GLN A 45 -8.62 8.16 -4.91
C GLN A 45 -8.79 7.26 -3.69
N ASP A 46 -8.47 5.97 -3.82
CA ASP A 46 -8.56 5.01 -2.71
C ASP A 46 -7.60 5.38 -1.57
N THR A 47 -6.40 5.91 -1.89
CA THR A 47 -5.45 6.43 -0.88
C THR A 47 -6.10 7.55 -0.08
N SER A 48 -6.71 8.53 -0.75
CA SER A 48 -7.38 9.66 -0.08
C SER A 48 -8.52 9.22 0.85
N GLU A 49 -9.26 8.16 0.52
CA GLU A 49 -10.31 7.64 1.40
C GLU A 49 -9.74 6.82 2.57
N LEU A 50 -8.76 5.96 2.32
CA LEU A 50 -8.13 5.13 3.36
C LEU A 50 -7.41 5.97 4.42
N GLU A 51 -6.73 7.05 4.04
CA GLU A 51 -6.01 7.91 5.00
C GLU A 51 -6.93 8.60 6.01
N LYS A 52 -8.24 8.70 5.73
CA LYS A 52 -9.23 9.26 6.66
C LYS A 52 -9.59 8.29 7.79
N VAL A 53 -9.41 6.98 7.59
CA VAL A 53 -9.98 5.93 8.46
C VAL A 53 -8.94 4.99 9.06
N THR A 54 -7.70 5.00 8.58
CA THR A 54 -6.64 4.16 9.13
C THR A 54 -5.29 4.88 9.13
N ARG A 55 -4.41 4.45 10.04
CA ARG A 55 -2.99 4.80 9.97
C ARG A 55 -2.39 4.31 8.65
N ASN A 56 -1.37 5.03 8.21
CA ASN A 56 -0.59 4.73 7.02
C ASN A 56 0.88 5.02 7.29
N GLU A 57 1.73 4.39 6.52
CA GLU A 57 3.15 4.70 6.43
C GLU A 57 3.48 5.13 5.00
N SER A 58 4.68 5.65 4.79
CA SER A 58 5.15 5.99 3.44
C SER A 58 6.34 5.13 3.04
N CYS A 59 6.40 4.73 1.77
CA CYS A 59 7.53 4.01 1.22
C CYS A 59 7.96 4.53 -0.16
N ILE A 60 9.20 4.24 -0.53
CA ILE A 60 9.74 4.50 -1.87
C ILE A 60 9.48 3.25 -2.74
N PRO A 61 8.73 3.35 -3.84
CA PRO A 61 8.54 2.25 -4.79
C PRO A 61 9.86 1.80 -5.42
N ASP A 62 9.97 0.51 -5.74
CA ASP A 62 11.15 -0.03 -6.42
C ASP A 62 11.24 0.39 -7.90
N PHE A 63 10.11 0.80 -8.49
CA PHE A 63 10.00 1.27 -9.88
C PHE A 63 8.79 2.19 -10.06
N GLY A 64 8.70 2.82 -11.23
CA GLY A 64 7.63 3.75 -11.60
C GLY A 64 8.04 5.21 -11.41
N ASN A 65 7.09 6.12 -11.63
CA ASN A 65 7.35 7.57 -11.63
C ASN A 65 7.12 8.22 -10.25
N LEU A 66 6.54 7.48 -9.31
CA LEU A 66 6.21 7.98 -7.98
C LEU A 66 7.44 7.88 -7.06
N GLN A 67 7.82 9.01 -6.46
CA GLN A 67 8.93 9.08 -5.49
C GLN A 67 8.55 8.55 -4.11
N LEU A 68 7.25 8.61 -3.78
CA LEU A 68 6.71 8.22 -2.49
C LEU A 68 5.29 7.71 -2.67
N VAL A 69 4.96 6.61 -2.02
CA VAL A 69 3.59 6.08 -1.96
C VAL A 69 3.21 5.73 -0.54
N LYS A 70 1.91 5.62 -0.30
CA LYS A 70 1.35 5.23 0.98
C LYS A 70 1.17 3.72 1.06
N ILE A 71 1.43 3.18 2.23
CA ILE A 71 1.17 1.78 2.57
C ILE A 71 0.27 1.72 3.79
N PHE A 72 -0.64 0.76 3.78
CA PHE A 72 -1.70 0.61 4.78
C PHE A 72 -1.66 -0.80 5.38
N PRO A 73 -2.10 -0.99 6.64
CA PRO A 73 -2.21 -2.32 7.22
C PRO A 73 -3.09 -3.23 6.36
N LEU A 74 -2.68 -4.49 6.19
CA LEU A 74 -3.39 -5.48 5.37
C LEU A 74 -4.87 -5.61 5.78
N LEU A 75 -5.15 -5.63 7.08
CA LEU A 75 -6.53 -5.75 7.59
C LEU A 75 -7.39 -4.53 7.21
N ALA A 76 -6.82 -3.33 7.19
CA ALA A 76 -7.55 -2.13 6.78
C ALA A 76 -7.88 -2.16 5.27
N LEU A 77 -6.93 -2.63 4.44
CA LEU A 77 -7.16 -2.81 3.02
C LEU A 77 -8.21 -3.89 2.73
N GLN A 78 -8.15 -5.02 3.43
CA GLN A 78 -9.15 -6.07 3.31
C GLN A 78 -10.55 -5.57 3.69
N ALA A 79 -10.67 -4.79 4.78
CA ALA A 79 -11.94 -4.20 5.18
C ALA A 79 -12.46 -3.16 4.17
N PHE A 80 -11.56 -2.39 3.55
CA PHE A 80 -11.92 -1.36 2.56
C PHE A 80 -12.40 -1.97 1.22
N TYR A 81 -11.85 -3.12 0.81
CA TYR A 81 -12.17 -3.78 -0.47
C TYR A 81 -13.13 -4.97 -0.37
N ALA A 82 -13.63 -5.31 0.82
CA ALA A 82 -14.64 -6.35 1.03
C ALA A 82 -15.97 -6.02 0.32
#